data_AF-A0A356UGK1-F1
#
_entry.id   AF-A0A356UGK1-F1
#
_cell.length_a   1.000
_cell.length_b   1.000
_cell.length_c   1.000
_cell.angle_alpha   90.00
_cell.angle_beta   90.00
_cell.angle_gamma   90.00
#
_symmetry.space_group_name_H-M   'P 1'
#
loop_
_entity.id
_entity.type
_entity.pdbx_description
1 polymer ?
#
loop_
_entity_poly.entity_id
_entity_poly.type
_entity_poly.pdbx_seq_one_letter_code
_entity_poly.pdbx_strand_id
1 'polypeptide(L)'
;MNSNGESKRELLDFLVKNTIYPMWSKKGKVFLKGSKRGLLTEDKSKEIIARLNLKTSEECEKVRREVRESVTARKETRPIKEWVKEERPREMLLKFGPEFLPLSKILAIILRTGKEGTNAEELSKRLLNRFGTLREIDAAPVLEICKIGGIGQAKAVQIKAAMELGKRLYKENAEKQKRITNADDVIGYVSEFYGPYLRDAKKEFFNVILLDVKNKPIHNVELSKGSVNASIVDPKEIIKEATLKTASSIILVHNHPSGDAEPSSEDIKITNRVVQACNLVDIKVLDHIIIGKNKEDYYSFAKSGLIT
;
A
#
# COMPACT_ATOMS: atom_id res chain seq x y z
N MET A 1 -34.33 -8.22 -45.86
CA MET A 1 -33.64 -9.36 -45.22
C MET A 1 -32.22 -8.93 -44.87
N ASN A 2 -31.96 -8.58 -43.59
CA ASN A 2 -30.62 -8.57 -42.94
C ASN A 2 -30.63 -8.08 -41.47
N SER A 3 -31.78 -7.79 -40.87
CA SER A 3 -31.88 -7.33 -39.46
C SER A 3 -31.35 -8.34 -38.43
N ASN A 4 -31.41 -9.65 -38.73
CA ASN A 4 -30.98 -10.69 -37.78
C ASN A 4 -29.46 -10.83 -37.70
N GLY A 5 -28.73 -10.47 -38.77
CA GLY A 5 -27.26 -10.54 -38.85
C GLY A 5 -26.57 -9.39 -38.13
N GLU A 6 -27.09 -8.17 -38.28
CA GLU A 6 -26.62 -6.98 -37.53
C GLU A 6 -26.83 -7.16 -36.03
N SER A 7 -28.01 -7.63 -35.63
CA SER A 7 -28.37 -7.97 -34.25
C SER A 7 -27.39 -8.97 -33.60
N LYS A 8 -26.96 -10.02 -34.33
CA LYS A 8 -26.01 -11.01 -33.79
C LYS A 8 -24.61 -10.44 -33.62
N ARG A 9 -24.16 -9.62 -34.58
CA ARG A 9 -22.84 -8.97 -34.56
C ARG A 9 -22.74 -7.97 -33.41
N GLU A 10 -23.78 -7.18 -33.17
CA GLU A 10 -23.85 -6.25 -32.03
C GLU A 10 -23.74 -6.97 -30.68
N LEU A 11 -24.39 -8.13 -30.55
CA LEU A 11 -24.30 -8.95 -29.34
C LEU A 11 -22.89 -9.53 -29.16
N LEU A 12 -22.25 -10.01 -30.23
CA LEU A 12 -20.86 -10.46 -30.18
C LEU A 12 -19.91 -9.32 -29.80
N ASP A 13 -20.07 -8.13 -30.38
CA ASP A 13 -19.28 -6.96 -30.01
C ASP A 13 -19.53 -6.54 -28.56
N PHE A 14 -20.76 -6.64 -28.05
CA PHE A 14 -21.07 -6.45 -26.65
C PHE A 14 -20.35 -7.47 -25.75
N LEU A 15 -20.36 -8.76 -26.11
CA LEU A 15 -19.66 -9.82 -25.39
C LEU A 15 -18.14 -9.59 -25.37
N VAL A 16 -17.55 -9.24 -26.53
CA VAL A 16 -16.12 -8.94 -26.68
C VAL A 16 -15.74 -7.71 -25.87
N LYS A 17 -16.45 -6.60 -26.02
CA LYS A 17 -16.19 -5.33 -25.30
C LYS A 17 -16.22 -5.49 -23.79
N ASN A 18 -17.04 -6.41 -23.29
CA ASN A 18 -17.24 -6.63 -21.86
C ASN A 18 -16.60 -7.92 -21.33
N THR A 19 -15.83 -8.65 -22.14
CA THR A 19 -15.20 -9.94 -21.77
C THR A 19 -16.20 -10.91 -21.13
N ILE A 20 -17.34 -11.09 -21.79
CA ILE A 20 -18.43 -11.96 -21.34
C ILE A 20 -18.40 -13.24 -22.16
N TYR A 21 -18.42 -14.38 -21.49
CA TYR A 21 -18.31 -15.69 -22.10
C TYR A 21 -19.56 -16.53 -21.83
N PRO A 22 -20.18 -17.12 -22.87
CA PRO A 22 -21.22 -18.12 -22.66
C PRO A 22 -20.59 -19.41 -22.12
N MET A 23 -21.19 -19.94 -21.06
CA MET A 23 -20.75 -21.11 -20.32
C MET A 23 -21.85 -22.17 -20.30
N TRP A 24 -21.44 -23.43 -20.32
CA TRP A 24 -22.33 -24.58 -20.16
C TRP A 24 -22.12 -25.17 -18.77
N SER A 25 -23.19 -25.30 -17.98
CA SER A 25 -23.11 -25.89 -16.65
C SER A 25 -23.16 -27.42 -16.71
N LYS A 26 -22.65 -28.08 -15.66
CA LYS A 26 -22.77 -29.55 -15.50
C LYS A 26 -24.21 -30.06 -15.51
N LYS A 27 -25.20 -29.19 -15.23
CA LYS A 27 -26.64 -29.49 -15.23
C LYS A 27 -27.32 -29.18 -16.57
N GLY A 28 -26.57 -28.93 -17.64
CA GLY A 28 -27.12 -28.68 -18.98
C GLY A 28 -27.73 -27.28 -19.19
N LYS A 29 -27.41 -26.32 -18.33
CA LYS A 29 -27.89 -24.92 -18.46
C LYS A 29 -26.82 -23.99 -19.01
N VAL A 30 -27.20 -23.13 -19.95
CA VAL A 30 -26.38 -22.02 -20.45
C VAL A 30 -26.42 -20.86 -19.45
N PHE A 31 -25.26 -20.23 -19.22
CA PHE A 31 -25.17 -18.98 -18.46
C PHE A 31 -24.04 -18.10 -19.00
N LEU A 32 -24.11 -16.80 -18.78
CA LEU A 32 -23.05 -15.87 -19.16
C LEU A 32 -22.14 -15.57 -17.97
N LYS A 33 -20.82 -15.59 -18.20
CA LYS A 33 -19.80 -15.25 -17.21
C LYS A 33 -19.03 -14.02 -17.66
N GLY A 34 -19.14 -12.92 -16.93
CA GLY A 34 -18.39 -11.69 -17.17
C GLY A 34 -17.61 -11.26 -15.92
N SER A 35 -16.56 -10.46 -16.10
CA SER A 35 -15.73 -9.95 -15.00
C SER A 35 -16.31 -8.72 -14.29
N LYS A 36 -17.20 -7.96 -14.95
CA LYS A 36 -17.89 -6.77 -14.39
C LYS A 36 -19.19 -7.13 -13.67
N ARG A 37 -19.27 -6.86 -12.37
CA ARG A 37 -20.51 -6.97 -11.57
C ARG A 37 -21.56 -5.95 -12.05
N GLY A 38 -22.83 -6.34 -12.04
CA GLY A 38 -23.98 -5.48 -12.37
C GLY A 38 -24.28 -5.29 -13.87
N LEU A 39 -23.40 -5.77 -14.77
CA LEU A 39 -23.58 -5.59 -16.21
C LEU A 39 -24.54 -6.61 -16.85
N LEU A 40 -24.70 -7.76 -16.21
CA LEU A 40 -25.54 -8.88 -16.64
C LEU A 40 -26.67 -9.07 -15.62
N THR A 41 -27.82 -8.43 -15.86
CA THR A 41 -29.06 -8.80 -15.17
C THR A 41 -29.55 -10.15 -15.66
N GLU A 42 -30.46 -10.79 -14.92
CA GLU A 42 -31.03 -12.07 -15.33
C GLU A 42 -31.74 -11.97 -16.68
N ASP A 43 -32.54 -10.91 -16.88
CA ASP A 43 -33.27 -10.67 -18.12
C ASP A 43 -32.34 -10.41 -19.30
N LYS A 44 -31.32 -9.58 -19.11
CA LYS A 44 -30.32 -9.32 -20.16
C LYS A 44 -29.54 -10.58 -20.53
N SER A 45 -29.24 -11.44 -19.54
CA SER A 45 -28.58 -12.71 -19.80
C SER A 45 -29.46 -13.66 -20.61
N LYS A 46 -30.75 -13.76 -20.25
CA LYS A 46 -31.74 -14.57 -21.00
C LYS A 46 -31.91 -14.04 -22.43
N GLU A 47 -32.01 -12.73 -22.61
CA GLU A 47 -32.12 -12.08 -23.92
C GLU A 47 -30.92 -12.42 -24.82
N ILE A 48 -29.70 -12.22 -24.32
CA ILE A 48 -28.47 -12.51 -25.07
C ILE A 48 -28.41 -14.00 -25.44
N ILE A 49 -28.72 -14.91 -24.51
CA ILE A 49 -28.71 -16.36 -24.76
C ILE A 49 -29.73 -16.75 -25.83
N ALA A 50 -30.95 -16.19 -25.76
CA ALA A 50 -32.01 -16.46 -26.72
C ALA A 50 -31.66 -15.93 -28.12
N ARG A 51 -31.19 -14.68 -28.21
CA ARG A 51 -30.83 -14.05 -29.50
C ARG A 51 -29.60 -14.68 -30.16
N LEU A 52 -28.66 -15.20 -29.38
CA LEU A 52 -27.53 -15.97 -29.90
C LEU A 52 -27.88 -17.45 -30.18
N ASN A 53 -29.11 -17.88 -29.86
CA ASN A 53 -29.60 -19.25 -29.97
C ASN A 53 -28.65 -20.27 -29.33
N LEU A 54 -28.22 -20.00 -28.09
CA LEU A 54 -27.33 -20.89 -27.34
C LEU A 54 -28.16 -21.94 -26.60
N LYS A 55 -28.13 -23.18 -27.08
CA LYS A 55 -28.88 -24.33 -26.56
C LYS A 55 -28.00 -25.53 -26.24
N THR A 56 -26.79 -25.61 -26.78
CA THR A 56 -25.86 -26.72 -26.57
C THR A 56 -24.50 -26.27 -26.05
N SER A 57 -23.72 -27.23 -25.53
CA SER A 57 -22.33 -27.00 -25.13
C SER A 57 -21.46 -26.55 -26.31
N GLU A 58 -21.67 -27.14 -27.50
CA GLU A 58 -20.92 -26.84 -28.72
C GLU A 58 -21.18 -25.41 -29.22
N GLU A 59 -22.43 -24.94 -29.18
CA GLU A 59 -22.79 -23.57 -29.54
C GLU A 59 -22.15 -22.56 -28.57
N CYS A 60 -22.18 -22.87 -27.27
CA CYS A 60 -21.50 -22.07 -26.25
C CYS A 60 -19.99 -22.04 -26.50
N GLU A 61 -19.38 -23.16 -26.87
CA GLU A 61 -17.94 -23.25 -27.14
C GLU A 61 -17.56 -22.46 -28.39
N LYS A 62 -18.33 -22.57 -29.48
CA LYS A 62 -18.11 -21.83 -30.72
C LYS A 62 -18.12 -20.31 -30.47
N VAL A 63 -19.17 -19.81 -29.83
CA VAL A 63 -19.26 -18.37 -29.51
C VAL A 63 -18.17 -17.95 -28.52
N ARG A 64 -17.88 -18.77 -27.50
CA ARG A 64 -16.80 -18.47 -26.55
C ARG A 64 -15.44 -18.38 -27.25
N ARG A 65 -15.15 -19.25 -28.20
CA ARG A 65 -13.91 -19.23 -28.99
C ARG A 65 -13.83 -17.96 -29.85
N GLU A 66 -14.90 -17.62 -30.56
CA GLU A 66 -14.97 -16.40 -31.38
C GLU A 66 -14.78 -15.12 -30.55
N VAL A 67 -15.42 -15.06 -29.38
CA VAL A 67 -15.22 -13.95 -28.42
C VAL A 67 -13.77 -13.92 -27.93
N ARG A 68 -13.17 -15.07 -27.57
CA ARG A 68 -11.76 -15.14 -27.14
C ARG A 68 -10.78 -14.71 -28.23
N GLU A 69 -10.99 -15.13 -29.47
CA GLU A 69 -10.17 -14.76 -30.62
C GLU A 69 -10.27 -13.25 -30.87
N SER A 70 -11.47 -12.69 -30.86
CA SER A 70 -11.71 -11.26 -31.03
C SER A 70 -11.13 -10.42 -29.88
N VAL A 71 -11.28 -10.87 -28.63
CA VAL A 71 -10.63 -10.26 -27.45
C VAL A 71 -9.11 -10.36 -27.56
N THR A 72 -8.59 -11.47 -28.09
CA THR A 72 -7.15 -11.68 -28.30
C THR A 72 -6.59 -10.79 -29.41
N ALA A 73 -7.32 -10.60 -30.52
CA ALA A 73 -6.94 -9.70 -31.59
C ALA A 73 -6.94 -8.23 -31.13
N ARG A 74 -7.78 -7.88 -30.15
CA ARG A 74 -7.80 -6.57 -29.49
C ARG A 74 -6.80 -6.45 -28.32
N LYS A 75 -5.91 -7.44 -28.10
CA LYS A 75 -4.92 -7.37 -27.01
C LYS A 75 -3.95 -6.21 -27.24
N GLU A 76 -3.87 -5.35 -26.25
CA GLU A 76 -2.86 -4.28 -26.19
C GLU A 76 -1.46 -4.86 -25.97
N THR A 77 -1.35 -6.08 -25.44
CA THR A 77 -0.06 -6.69 -25.10
C THR A 77 -0.04 -8.21 -25.28
N ARG A 78 1.14 -8.74 -25.63
CA ARG A 78 1.42 -10.18 -25.65
C ARG A 78 1.72 -10.70 -24.23
N PRO A 79 1.40 -11.98 -23.93
CA PRO A 79 1.84 -12.63 -22.69
C PRO A 79 3.36 -12.55 -22.51
N ILE A 80 3.82 -12.27 -21.29
CA ILE A 80 5.26 -12.14 -20.98
C ILE A 80 6.05 -13.40 -21.36
N LYS A 81 5.45 -14.59 -21.27
CA LYS A 81 6.08 -15.86 -21.66
C LYS A 81 6.42 -15.95 -23.16
N GLU A 82 5.83 -15.08 -24.00
CA GLU A 82 6.08 -15.01 -25.44
C GLU A 82 7.10 -13.93 -25.80
N TRP A 83 7.60 -13.16 -24.82
CA TRP A 83 8.66 -12.18 -25.04
C TRP A 83 10.01 -12.85 -25.24
N VAL A 84 10.97 -12.10 -25.80
CA VAL A 84 12.39 -12.45 -25.77
C VAL A 84 12.78 -12.73 -24.33
N LYS A 85 13.46 -13.85 -24.09
CA LYS A 85 13.69 -14.39 -22.73
C LYS A 85 14.40 -13.37 -21.84
N GLU A 86 15.33 -12.63 -22.42
CA GLU A 86 16.17 -11.61 -21.79
C GLU A 86 15.39 -10.34 -21.41
N GLU A 87 14.18 -10.12 -21.94
CA GLU A 87 13.33 -8.97 -21.62
C GLU A 87 12.25 -9.29 -20.57
N ARG A 88 12.12 -10.57 -20.22
CA ARG A 88 11.12 -11.02 -19.25
C ARG A 88 11.54 -10.60 -17.85
N PRO A 89 10.62 -10.07 -17.02
CA PRO A 89 10.99 -9.49 -15.72
C PRO A 89 11.79 -10.43 -14.81
N ARG A 90 11.42 -11.71 -14.68
CA ARG A 90 12.11 -12.63 -13.76
C ARG A 90 13.49 -13.00 -14.25
N GLU A 91 13.61 -13.25 -15.55
CA GLU A 91 14.86 -13.57 -16.22
C GLU A 91 15.82 -12.38 -16.21
N MET A 92 15.31 -11.15 -16.42
CA MET A 92 16.09 -9.94 -16.22
C MET A 92 16.61 -9.83 -14.79
N LEU A 93 15.74 -10.05 -13.78
CA LEU A 93 16.14 -9.95 -12.38
C LEU A 93 17.25 -10.96 -12.04
N LEU A 94 17.13 -12.20 -12.53
CA LEU A 94 18.13 -13.25 -12.32
C LEU A 94 19.46 -12.97 -13.02
N LYS A 95 19.42 -12.38 -14.22
CA LYS A 95 20.63 -12.16 -15.03
C LYS A 95 21.37 -10.88 -14.66
N PHE A 96 20.62 -9.81 -14.39
CA PHE A 96 21.18 -8.48 -14.24
C PHE A 96 21.10 -7.96 -12.80
N GLY A 97 20.18 -8.46 -11.98
CA GLY A 97 19.91 -7.92 -10.63
C GLY A 97 18.75 -6.91 -10.63
N PRO A 98 18.07 -6.72 -9.49
CA PRO A 98 16.89 -5.85 -9.38
C PRO A 98 17.14 -4.38 -9.71
N GLU A 99 18.36 -3.89 -9.51
CA GLU A 99 18.79 -2.50 -9.73
C GLU A 99 18.77 -2.08 -11.21
N PHE A 100 18.82 -3.04 -12.14
CA PHE A 100 18.75 -2.78 -13.58
C PHE A 100 17.33 -2.93 -14.15
N LEU A 101 16.34 -3.25 -13.32
CA LEU A 101 14.95 -3.38 -13.77
C LEU A 101 14.22 -2.05 -13.62
N PRO A 102 13.44 -1.64 -14.63
CA PRO A 102 12.47 -0.58 -14.42
C PRO A 102 11.45 -1.00 -13.37
N LEU A 103 10.95 -0.04 -12.60
CA LEU A 103 10.03 -0.29 -11.50
C LEU A 103 8.76 -1.06 -11.93
N SER A 104 8.29 -0.83 -13.17
CA SER A 104 7.17 -1.59 -13.76
C SER A 104 7.44 -3.09 -13.83
N LYS A 105 8.67 -3.52 -14.12
CA LYS A 105 9.04 -4.93 -14.20
C LYS A 105 9.20 -5.55 -12.80
N ILE A 106 9.74 -4.81 -11.83
CA ILE A 106 9.78 -5.26 -10.43
C ILE A 106 8.35 -5.51 -9.94
N LEU A 107 7.45 -4.55 -10.15
CA LEU A 107 6.03 -4.71 -9.80
C LEU A 107 5.36 -5.83 -10.60
N ALA A 108 5.74 -6.06 -11.85
CA ALA A 108 5.19 -7.16 -12.65
C ALA A 108 5.51 -8.54 -12.06
N ILE A 109 6.71 -8.70 -11.51
CA ILE A 109 7.13 -9.92 -10.82
C ILE A 109 6.24 -10.15 -9.60
N ILE A 110 5.99 -9.11 -8.81
CA ILE A 110 5.08 -9.14 -7.66
C ILE A 110 3.67 -9.47 -8.14
N LEU A 111 3.11 -8.77 -9.13
CA LEU A 111 1.75 -9.03 -9.62
C LEU A 111 1.56 -10.45 -10.19
N ARG A 112 2.65 -11.09 -10.64
CA ARG A 112 2.77 -12.43 -11.25
C ARG A 112 2.03 -12.62 -12.57
N THR A 113 0.79 -12.15 -12.67
CA THR A 113 -0.10 -12.37 -13.79
C THR A 113 -0.82 -11.07 -14.19
N GLY A 114 -1.15 -10.99 -15.47
CA GLY A 114 -1.97 -9.92 -16.03
C GLY A 114 -3.47 -10.10 -15.76
N LYS A 115 -4.29 -9.47 -16.59
CA LYS A 115 -5.67 -9.84 -16.84
C LYS A 115 -5.82 -10.26 -18.30
N GLU A 116 -6.97 -10.77 -18.69
CA GLU A 116 -7.23 -10.97 -20.11
C GLU A 116 -7.11 -9.65 -20.88
N GLY A 117 -6.35 -9.65 -21.98
CA GLY A 117 -6.04 -8.42 -22.73
C GLY A 117 -4.73 -7.72 -22.35
N THR A 118 -4.26 -7.89 -21.11
CA THR A 118 -3.22 -7.03 -20.51
C THR A 118 -2.24 -7.83 -19.67
N ASN A 119 -0.94 -7.79 -19.96
CA ASN A 119 0.06 -8.51 -19.18
C ASN A 119 0.39 -7.82 -17.82
N ALA A 120 1.20 -8.47 -16.99
CA ALA A 120 1.52 -7.98 -15.64
C ALA A 120 2.30 -6.66 -15.65
N GLU A 121 3.24 -6.47 -16.59
CA GLU A 121 4.01 -5.23 -16.68
C GLU A 121 3.15 -4.05 -17.07
N GLU A 122 2.21 -4.25 -17.99
CA GLU A 122 1.27 -3.19 -18.37
C GLU A 122 0.31 -2.83 -17.22
N LEU A 123 -0.13 -3.81 -16.42
CA LEU A 123 -0.84 -3.50 -15.18
C LEU A 123 0.01 -2.70 -14.20
N SER A 124 1.30 -3.02 -14.07
CA SER A 124 2.24 -2.26 -13.24
C SER A 124 2.45 -0.84 -13.74
N LYS A 125 2.56 -0.63 -15.06
CA LYS A 125 2.62 0.72 -15.65
C LYS A 125 1.37 1.53 -15.34
N ARG A 126 0.17 0.94 -15.45
CA ARG A 126 -1.08 1.62 -15.07
C ARG A 126 -1.14 1.99 -13.59
N LEU A 127 -0.63 1.11 -12.72
CA LEU A 127 -0.50 1.39 -11.29
C LEU A 127 0.42 2.60 -11.05
N LEU A 128 1.61 2.59 -11.65
CA LEU A 128 2.56 3.70 -11.55
C LEU A 128 2.00 4.99 -12.14
N ASN A 129 1.35 4.96 -13.30
CA ASN A 129 0.76 6.15 -13.91
C ASN A 129 -0.39 6.73 -13.08
N ARG A 130 -1.15 5.90 -12.35
CA ARG A 130 -2.27 6.37 -11.52
C ARG A 130 -1.79 7.04 -10.22
N PHE A 131 -0.76 6.50 -9.58
CA PHE A 131 -0.32 6.95 -8.26
C PHE A 131 0.97 7.77 -8.30
N GLY A 132 1.72 7.73 -9.39
CA GLY A 132 2.99 8.45 -9.58
C GLY A 132 4.17 7.78 -8.86
N THR A 133 4.08 7.58 -7.55
CA THR A 133 5.20 7.11 -6.72
C THR A 133 4.86 5.88 -5.88
N LEU A 134 5.88 5.15 -5.40
CA LEU A 134 5.69 4.06 -4.43
C LEU A 134 5.10 4.54 -3.11
N ARG A 135 5.45 5.77 -2.70
CA ARG A 135 4.92 6.43 -1.51
C ARG A 135 3.40 6.59 -1.59
N GLU A 136 2.90 7.09 -2.72
CA GLU A 136 1.46 7.23 -2.95
C GLU A 136 0.74 5.87 -3.05
N ILE A 137 1.40 4.85 -3.63
CA ILE A 137 0.85 3.49 -3.65
C ILE A 137 0.77 2.90 -2.21
N ASP A 138 1.75 3.15 -1.35
CA ASP A 138 1.74 2.69 0.05
C ASP A 138 0.72 3.45 0.92
N ALA A 139 0.50 4.75 0.65
CA ALA A 139 -0.51 5.55 1.34
C ALA A 139 -1.95 5.22 0.88
N ALA A 140 -2.13 4.75 -0.36
CA ALA A 140 -3.45 4.49 -0.92
C ALA A 140 -4.19 3.33 -0.20
N PRO A 141 -5.49 3.48 0.13
CA PRO A 141 -6.29 2.35 0.62
C PRO A 141 -6.33 1.20 -0.40
N VAL A 142 -6.41 -0.04 0.08
CA VAL A 142 -6.50 -1.24 -0.78
C VAL A 142 -7.62 -1.12 -1.81
N LEU A 143 -8.76 -0.54 -1.42
CA LEU A 143 -9.90 -0.33 -2.31
C LEU A 143 -9.60 0.65 -3.45
N GLU A 144 -8.77 1.67 -3.23
CA GLU A 144 -8.35 2.60 -4.29
C GLU A 144 -7.44 1.91 -5.31
N ILE A 145 -6.50 1.08 -4.84
CA ILE A 145 -5.65 0.26 -5.71
C ILE A 145 -6.52 -0.70 -6.55
N CYS A 146 -7.57 -1.27 -5.95
CA CYS A 146 -8.49 -2.18 -6.63
C CYS A 146 -9.30 -1.53 -7.76
N LYS A 147 -9.36 -0.19 -7.85
CA LYS A 147 -10.04 0.50 -8.96
C LYS A 147 -9.28 0.36 -10.28
N ILE A 148 -8.02 -0.08 -10.26
CA ILE A 148 -7.28 -0.38 -11.48
C ILE A 148 -7.76 -1.72 -12.05
N GLY A 149 -8.40 -1.68 -13.22
CA GLY A 149 -8.96 -2.86 -13.85
C GLY A 149 -7.89 -3.93 -14.14
N GLY A 150 -7.94 -5.04 -13.40
CA GLY A 150 -6.95 -6.13 -13.45
C GLY A 150 -6.18 -6.34 -12.16
N ILE A 151 -6.30 -5.40 -11.20
CA ILE A 151 -5.79 -5.48 -9.84
C ILE A 151 -6.98 -5.66 -8.89
N GLY A 152 -7.26 -6.90 -8.50
CA GLY A 152 -8.23 -7.20 -7.44
C GLY A 152 -7.59 -7.21 -6.05
N GLN A 153 -8.38 -7.51 -5.03
CA GLN A 153 -7.92 -7.54 -3.63
C GLN A 153 -6.65 -8.36 -3.43
N ALA A 154 -6.56 -9.56 -4.03
CA ALA A 154 -5.38 -10.41 -3.90
C ALA A 154 -4.08 -9.71 -4.37
N LYS A 155 -4.11 -9.07 -5.55
CA LYS A 155 -2.95 -8.35 -6.09
C LYS A 155 -2.65 -7.07 -5.31
N ALA A 156 -3.69 -6.35 -4.87
CA ALA A 156 -3.52 -5.15 -4.05
C ALA A 156 -2.88 -5.47 -2.69
N VAL A 157 -3.36 -6.51 -2.00
CA VAL A 157 -2.77 -7.00 -0.74
C VAL A 157 -1.33 -7.48 -0.97
N GLN A 158 -1.03 -8.12 -2.10
CA GLN A 158 0.32 -8.54 -2.41
C GLN A 158 1.30 -7.36 -2.53
N ILE A 159 0.87 -6.26 -3.17
CA ILE A 159 1.67 -5.01 -3.23
C ILE A 159 1.89 -4.46 -1.81
N LYS A 160 0.81 -4.36 -1.01
CA LYS A 160 0.91 -3.88 0.38
C LYS A 160 1.84 -4.74 1.23
N ALA A 161 1.77 -6.05 1.09
CA ALA A 161 2.65 -6.97 1.79
C ALA A 161 4.12 -6.76 1.39
N ALA A 162 4.40 -6.57 0.10
CA ALA A 162 5.76 -6.29 -0.36
C ALA A 162 6.32 -4.97 0.20
N MET A 163 5.49 -3.92 0.27
CA MET A 163 5.87 -2.64 0.88
C MET A 163 6.11 -2.75 2.38
N GLU A 164 5.24 -3.46 3.10
CA GLU A 164 5.39 -3.72 4.53
C GLU A 164 6.69 -4.49 4.85
N LEU A 165 7.08 -5.45 4.02
CA LEU A 165 8.38 -6.12 4.16
C LEU A 165 9.55 -5.13 4.06
N GLY A 166 9.49 -4.18 3.11
CA GLY A 166 10.50 -3.13 2.98
C GLY A 166 10.57 -2.22 4.21
N LYS A 167 9.40 -1.83 4.77
CA LYS A 167 9.33 -1.01 5.99
C LYS A 167 9.90 -1.74 7.21
N ARG A 168 9.59 -3.03 7.36
CA ARG A 168 10.15 -3.87 8.42
C ARG A 168 11.65 -4.06 8.30
N LEU A 169 12.16 -4.28 7.08
CA LEU A 169 13.59 -4.36 6.83
C LEU A 169 14.32 -3.08 7.26
N TYR A 170 13.74 -1.90 6.97
CA TYR A 170 14.31 -0.63 7.38
C TYR A 170 14.34 -0.46 8.91
N LYS A 171 13.28 -0.94 9.58
CA LYS A 171 13.13 -0.92 11.04
C LYS A 171 14.13 -1.81 11.78
N GLU A 172 14.61 -2.90 11.18
CA GLU A 172 15.56 -3.83 11.83
C GLU A 172 16.88 -3.17 12.26
N ASN A 173 17.32 -2.14 11.54
CA ASN A 173 18.55 -1.41 11.90
C ASN A 173 18.35 -0.61 13.19
N ALA A 174 17.24 0.10 13.32
CA ALA A 174 16.87 0.78 14.56
C ALA A 174 16.77 -0.18 15.74
N GLU A 175 16.17 -1.37 15.54
CA GLU A 175 16.02 -2.38 16.59
C GLU A 175 17.37 -2.96 17.07
N LYS A 176 18.42 -2.89 16.25
CA LYS A 176 19.79 -3.27 16.62
C LYS A 176 20.54 -2.17 17.38
N GLN A 177 20.00 -0.95 17.44
CA GLN A 177 20.68 0.18 18.07
C GLN A 177 20.92 -0.10 19.55
N LYS A 178 22.19 -0.18 19.93
CA LYS A 178 22.58 -0.61 21.29
C LYS A 178 22.56 0.54 22.29
N ARG A 179 22.68 1.78 21.80
CA ARG A 179 22.80 2.97 22.65
C ARG A 179 22.53 4.23 21.85
N ILE A 180 21.81 5.17 22.46
CA ILE A 180 21.65 6.55 21.99
C ILE A 180 22.61 7.43 22.81
N THR A 181 23.51 8.14 22.13
CA THR A 181 24.53 8.98 22.76
C THR A 181 24.37 10.46 22.46
N ASN A 182 23.70 10.80 21.36
CA ASN A 182 23.52 12.17 20.88
C ASN A 182 22.21 12.28 20.09
N ALA A 183 21.83 13.49 19.70
CA ALA A 183 20.59 13.73 18.98
C ALA A 183 20.59 13.19 17.52
N ASP A 184 21.76 13.01 16.89
CA ASP A 184 21.83 12.33 15.59
C ASP A 184 21.46 10.85 15.70
N ASP A 185 21.87 10.18 16.77
CA ASP A 185 21.45 8.80 17.06
C ASP A 185 19.92 8.71 17.25
N VAL A 186 19.34 9.72 17.90
CA VAL A 186 17.87 9.82 18.09
C VAL A 186 17.18 9.95 16.74
N ILE A 187 17.60 10.91 15.91
CA ILE A 187 17.01 11.15 14.59
C ILE A 187 17.17 9.90 13.70
N GLY A 188 18.35 9.26 13.72
CA GLY A 188 18.59 8.02 12.99
C GLY A 188 17.62 6.91 13.41
N TYR A 189 17.51 6.66 14.71
CA TYR A 189 16.57 5.68 15.26
C TYR A 189 15.12 6.00 14.87
N VAL A 190 14.68 7.24 15.05
CA VAL A 190 13.30 7.67 14.71
C VAL A 190 13.04 7.58 13.21
N SER A 191 14.00 7.97 12.38
CA SER A 191 13.87 7.89 10.93
C SER A 191 13.75 6.46 10.44
N GLU A 192 14.42 5.51 11.08
CA GLU A 192 14.37 4.10 10.72
C GLU A 192 13.14 3.39 11.28
N PHE A 193 12.80 3.65 12.54
CA PHE A 193 11.72 2.97 13.24
C PHE A 193 10.33 3.52 12.89
N TYR A 194 10.18 4.84 12.90
CA TYR A 194 8.88 5.52 12.75
C TYR A 194 8.70 6.18 11.39
N GLY A 195 9.79 6.66 10.77
CA GLY A 195 9.75 7.35 9.48
C GLY A 195 8.91 6.65 8.40
N PRO A 196 9.06 5.34 8.15
CA PRO A 196 8.29 4.63 7.14
C PRO A 196 6.78 4.53 7.42
N TYR A 197 6.34 4.77 8.64
CA TYR A 197 4.96 4.60 9.09
C TYR A 197 4.24 5.93 9.33
N LEU A 198 4.94 6.92 9.89
CA LEU A 198 4.32 8.15 10.39
C LEU A 198 4.42 9.34 9.42
N ARG A 199 5.43 9.36 8.54
CA ARG A 199 5.71 10.49 7.64
C ARG A 199 4.54 10.87 6.70
N ASP A 200 3.78 9.88 6.26
CA ASP A 200 2.61 10.04 5.37
C ASP A 200 1.28 9.80 6.08
N ALA A 201 1.34 9.71 7.41
CA ALA A 201 0.15 9.43 8.17
C ALA A 201 -0.78 10.65 8.14
N LYS A 202 -2.04 10.42 7.74
CA LYS A 202 -3.07 11.47 7.64
C LYS A 202 -3.57 11.98 9.00
N LYS A 203 -3.02 11.43 10.08
CA LYS A 203 -3.33 11.77 11.46
C LYS A 203 -2.02 11.93 12.20
N GLU A 204 -2.07 12.70 13.26
CA GLU A 204 -0.98 12.84 14.21
C GLU A 204 -0.96 11.62 15.15
N PHE A 205 0.24 11.10 15.36
CA PHE A 205 0.55 10.00 16.27
C PHE A 205 1.59 10.47 17.26
N PHE A 206 1.31 10.33 18.55
CA PHE A 206 2.27 10.63 19.60
C PHE A 206 2.82 9.35 20.20
N ASN A 207 4.14 9.22 20.21
CA ASN A 207 4.87 8.03 20.59
C ASN A 207 5.96 8.35 21.61
N VAL A 208 6.35 7.34 22.38
CA VAL A 208 7.43 7.43 23.35
C VAL A 208 8.38 6.25 23.18
N ILE A 209 9.66 6.55 23.05
CA ILE A 209 10.73 5.56 23.09
C ILE A 209 11.20 5.49 24.55
N LEU A 210 11.14 4.31 25.14
CA LEU A 210 11.62 4.05 26.49
C LEU A 210 13.06 3.53 26.43
N LEU A 211 13.94 4.06 27.28
CA LEU A 211 15.35 3.68 27.32
C LEU A 211 15.79 3.22 28.72
N ASP A 212 16.73 2.28 28.75
CA ASP A 212 17.40 1.84 29.97
C ASP A 212 18.46 2.85 30.46
N VAL A 213 19.10 2.56 31.60
CA VAL A 213 20.15 3.40 32.22
C VAL A 213 21.39 3.64 31.35
N LYS A 214 21.56 2.86 30.28
CA LYS A 214 22.64 3.03 29.30
C LYS A 214 22.16 3.79 28.06
N ASN A 215 20.93 4.31 28.05
CA ASN A 215 20.23 4.88 26.90
C ASN A 215 20.07 3.89 25.74
N LYS A 216 19.85 2.61 26.04
CA LYS A 216 19.45 1.64 25.02
C LYS A 216 17.92 1.67 24.89
N PRO A 217 17.36 1.80 23.67
CA PRO A 217 15.92 1.62 23.45
C PRO A 217 15.48 0.23 23.92
N ILE A 218 14.49 0.17 24.81
CA ILE A 218 13.93 -1.07 25.36
C ILE A 218 12.48 -1.29 24.92
N HIS A 219 11.74 -0.23 24.64
CA HIS A 219 10.35 -0.33 24.19
C HIS A 219 9.94 0.92 23.41
N ASN A 220 8.98 0.75 22.51
CA ASN A 220 8.34 1.84 21.76
C ASN A 220 6.85 1.80 22.08
N VAL A 221 6.31 2.90 22.55
CA VAL A 221 4.92 3.00 23.01
C VAL A 221 4.20 4.03 22.15
N GLU A 222 3.01 3.68 21.64
CA GLU A 222 2.12 4.59 20.94
C GLU A 222 1.02 5.02 21.91
N LEU A 223 0.95 6.31 22.23
CA LEU A 223 0.03 6.84 23.26
C LEU A 223 -1.26 7.41 22.68
N SER A 224 -1.19 8.05 21.51
CA SER A 224 -2.36 8.68 20.89
C SER A 224 -2.53 8.25 19.44
N LYS A 225 -3.77 7.87 19.09
CA LYS A 225 -4.25 7.71 17.71
C LYS A 225 -5.27 8.79 17.38
N GLY A 226 -4.79 9.97 17.02
CA GLY A 226 -5.59 11.00 16.37
C GLY A 226 -6.65 11.67 17.24
N SER A 227 -6.41 12.95 17.51
CA SER A 227 -7.47 13.94 17.64
C SER A 227 -7.00 15.21 16.96
N VAL A 228 -7.94 15.94 16.37
CA VAL A 228 -7.74 17.28 15.78
C VAL A 228 -7.43 18.31 16.88
N ASN A 229 -7.57 17.94 18.15
CA ASN A 229 -7.32 18.78 19.31
C ASN A 229 -6.13 18.25 20.11
N ALA A 230 -5.18 19.15 20.36
CA ALA A 230 -4.00 19.12 21.22
C ALA A 230 -4.08 18.44 22.63
N SER A 231 -5.20 17.81 23.00
CA SER A 231 -5.52 17.49 24.39
C SER A 231 -5.27 16.03 24.81
N ILE A 232 -4.52 15.21 24.06
CA ILE A 232 -4.48 13.74 24.32
C ILE A 232 -3.17 13.23 24.96
N VAL A 233 -2.07 13.98 24.98
CA VAL A 233 -0.85 13.49 25.63
C VAL A 233 -0.88 13.84 27.12
N ASP A 234 -1.25 12.86 27.95
CA ASP A 234 -1.21 12.98 29.41
C ASP A 234 0.16 12.51 29.94
N PRO A 235 0.95 13.37 30.61
CA PRO A 235 2.20 12.97 31.27
C PRO A 235 2.03 11.77 32.22
N LYS A 236 0.83 11.59 32.81
CA LYS A 236 0.52 10.43 33.65
C LYS A 236 0.64 9.10 32.89
N GLU A 237 0.20 9.04 31.64
CA GLU A 237 0.30 7.84 30.82
C GLU A 237 1.76 7.55 30.43
N ILE A 238 2.51 8.60 30.07
CA ILE A 238 3.96 8.50 29.79
C ILE A 238 4.70 7.92 30.99
N ILE A 239 4.50 8.51 32.19
CA ILE A 239 5.15 8.07 33.42
C ILE A 239 4.74 6.65 33.77
N LYS A 240 3.46 6.30 33.64
CA LYS A 240 2.98 4.93 33.88
C LYS A 240 3.73 3.92 33.01
N GLU A 241 3.81 4.16 31.71
CA GLU A 241 4.47 3.25 30.77
C GLU A 241 5.98 3.16 31.02
N ALA A 242 6.63 4.31 31.27
CA ALA A 242 8.04 4.36 31.63
C ALA A 242 8.34 3.57 32.92
N THR A 243 7.54 3.76 33.97
CA THR A 243 7.70 3.05 35.25
C THR A 243 7.45 1.55 35.11
N LEU A 244 6.38 1.14 34.41
CA LEU A 244 6.06 -0.28 34.19
C LEU A 244 7.14 -1.03 33.41
N LYS A 245 7.90 -0.33 32.57
CA LYS A 245 9.01 -0.90 31.79
C LYS A 245 10.38 -0.58 32.39
N THR A 246 10.43 0.03 33.57
CA THR A 246 11.68 0.39 34.27
C THR A 246 12.61 1.24 33.38
N ALA A 247 12.01 2.16 32.62
CA ALA A 247 12.75 3.11 31.81
C ALA A 247 13.42 4.15 32.70
N SER A 248 14.69 4.45 32.43
CA SER A 248 15.41 5.53 33.11
C SER A 248 15.31 6.87 32.37
N SER A 249 15.00 6.79 31.09
CA SER A 249 14.86 7.95 30.22
C SER A 249 13.91 7.65 29.07
N ILE A 250 13.40 8.71 28.43
CA ILE A 250 12.44 8.65 27.34
C ILE A 250 12.81 9.62 26.21
N ILE A 251 12.33 9.32 25.01
CA ILE A 251 12.31 10.25 23.87
C ILE A 251 10.87 10.35 23.38
N LEU A 252 10.38 11.57 23.19
CA LEU A 252 9.05 11.84 22.64
C LEU A 252 9.14 11.90 21.11
N VAL A 253 8.11 11.42 20.41
CA VAL A 253 8.07 11.44 18.95
C VAL A 253 6.66 11.70 18.45
N HIS A 254 6.46 12.66 17.57
CA HIS A 254 5.21 12.80 16.82
C HIS A 254 5.41 13.23 15.38
N ASN A 255 4.34 13.12 14.58
CA ASN A 255 4.33 13.56 13.20
C ASN A 255 3.27 14.64 12.99
N HIS A 256 3.59 15.64 12.16
CA HIS A 256 2.59 16.58 11.69
C HIS A 256 2.01 16.10 10.35
N PRO A 257 0.68 15.95 10.22
CA PRO A 257 0.05 15.62 8.92
C PRO A 257 0.29 16.67 7.84
N SER A 258 0.59 17.92 8.22
CA SER A 258 1.01 18.98 7.28
C SER A 258 2.36 18.66 6.61
N GLY A 259 3.19 17.85 7.27
CA GLY A 259 4.56 17.54 6.86
C GLY A 259 5.60 18.58 7.28
N ASP A 260 5.19 19.64 7.98
CA ASP A 260 6.11 20.63 8.56
C ASP A 260 6.61 20.12 9.92
N ALA A 261 7.93 20.07 10.11
CA ALA A 261 8.54 19.62 11.35
C ALA A 261 8.66 20.73 12.41
N GLU A 262 8.36 21.98 12.07
CA GLU A 262 8.46 23.08 13.03
C GLU A 262 7.48 22.90 14.20
N PRO A 263 7.94 23.04 15.47
CA PRO A 263 7.07 22.86 16.62
C PRO A 263 6.06 23.99 16.76
N SER A 264 4.81 23.62 17.06
CA SER A 264 3.80 24.59 17.48
C SER A 264 4.07 25.07 18.92
N SER A 265 3.40 26.16 19.31
CA SER A 265 3.43 26.61 20.71
C SER A 265 2.90 25.56 21.69
N GLU A 266 2.03 24.68 21.22
CA GLU A 266 1.44 23.62 22.03
C GLU A 266 2.42 22.45 22.21
N ASP A 267 3.18 22.10 21.18
CA ASP A 267 4.28 21.13 21.26
C ASP A 267 5.29 21.56 22.31
N ILE A 268 5.65 22.85 22.36
CA ILE A 268 6.57 23.38 23.37
C ILE A 268 5.98 23.27 24.78
N LYS A 269 4.71 23.65 24.96
CA LYS A 269 4.03 23.57 26.27
C LYS A 269 3.92 22.13 26.77
N ILE A 270 3.51 21.21 25.90
CA ILE A 270 3.31 19.81 26.26
C ILE A 270 4.65 19.15 26.60
N THR A 271 5.69 19.44 25.82
CA THR A 271 7.05 18.99 26.09
C THR A 271 7.52 19.45 27.46
N ASN A 272 7.41 20.75 27.76
CA ASN A 272 7.82 21.31 29.05
C ASN A 272 7.07 20.67 30.22
N ARG A 273 5.76 20.45 30.07
CA ARG A 273 4.94 19.79 31.07
C ARG A 273 5.36 18.33 31.29
N VAL A 274 5.68 17.59 30.23
CA VAL A 274 6.19 16.21 30.31
C VAL A 274 7.55 16.18 30.99
N VAL A 275 8.48 17.06 30.59
CA VAL A 275 9.82 17.18 31.20
C VAL A 275 9.71 17.42 32.71
N GLN A 276 8.89 18.40 33.13
CA GLN A 276 8.66 18.69 34.54
C GLN A 276 8.10 17.49 35.30
N ALA A 277 7.10 16.80 34.74
CA ALA A 277 6.48 15.65 35.39
C ALA A 277 7.43 14.45 35.50
N CYS A 278 8.19 14.14 34.45
CA CYS A 278 9.16 13.05 34.45
C CYS A 278 10.33 13.31 35.42
N ASN A 279 10.77 14.57 35.57
CA ASN A 279 11.80 14.94 36.53
C ASN A 279 11.39 14.68 37.99
N LEU A 280 10.09 14.76 38.33
CA LEU A 280 9.60 14.48 39.69
C LEU A 280 9.70 13.00 40.08
N VAL A 281 9.93 12.11 39.11
CA VAL A 281 10.01 10.66 39.28
C VAL A 281 11.32 10.08 38.72
N ASP A 282 12.34 10.93 38.58
CA ASP A 282 13.69 10.56 38.12
C ASP A 282 13.75 9.90 36.73
N ILE A 283 12.81 10.24 35.83
CA ILE A 283 12.84 9.83 34.42
C ILE A 283 13.30 11.01 33.57
N LYS A 284 14.38 10.85 32.81
CA LYS A 284 14.91 11.92 31.95
C LYS A 284 14.21 11.95 30.59
N VAL A 285 13.82 13.12 30.11
CA VAL A 285 13.39 13.30 28.71
C VAL A 285 14.61 13.72 27.90
N LEU A 286 15.13 12.84 27.06
CA LEU A 286 16.38 13.10 26.32
C LEU A 286 16.16 13.97 25.09
N ASP A 287 15.01 13.82 24.43
CA ASP A 287 14.66 14.60 23.25
C ASP A 287 13.15 14.53 22.98
N HIS A 288 12.70 15.42 22.11
CA HIS A 288 11.41 15.36 21.45
C HIS A 288 11.61 15.55 19.95
N ILE A 289 11.21 14.56 19.16
CA ILE A 289 11.38 14.57 17.71
C ILE A 289 10.04 14.79 16.99
N ILE A 290 10.00 15.80 16.13
CA ILE A 290 8.90 15.99 15.19
C ILE A 290 9.32 15.45 13.81
N ILE A 291 8.50 14.55 13.26
CA ILE A 291 8.69 13.96 11.94
C ILE A 291 7.96 14.80 10.90
N GLY A 292 8.71 15.39 9.98
CA GLY A 292 8.22 16.11 8.81
C GLY A 292 8.13 15.24 7.55
N LYS A 293 7.95 15.90 6.40
CA LYS A 293 7.57 15.28 5.12
C LYS A 293 8.68 14.52 4.42
N ASN A 294 9.92 15.00 4.49
CA ASN A 294 11.06 14.40 3.80
C ASN A 294 11.96 13.60 4.76
N LYS A 295 12.96 12.93 4.20
CA LYS A 295 13.90 12.10 4.98
C LYS A 295 14.79 12.92 5.92
N GLU A 296 14.96 14.20 5.63
CA GLU A 296 15.81 15.09 6.41
C GLU A 296 14.99 16.02 7.31
N ASP A 297 13.66 16.03 7.15
CA ASP A 297 12.76 16.92 7.88
C ASP A 297 12.46 16.33 9.25
N TYR A 298 13.39 16.51 10.17
CA TYR A 298 13.23 16.17 11.58
C TYR A 298 13.58 17.38 12.42
N TYR A 299 12.71 17.71 13.38
CA TYR A 299 13.01 18.71 14.39
C TYR A 299 13.39 18.01 15.68
N SER A 300 14.52 18.38 16.29
CA SER A 300 14.97 17.90 17.59
C SER A 300 14.96 19.04 18.58
N PHE A 301 14.21 18.87 19.67
CA PHE A 301 14.16 19.83 20.76
C PHE A 301 15.50 19.93 21.48
N ALA A 302 16.24 18.82 21.61
CA ALA A 302 17.58 18.82 22.18
C ALA A 302 18.57 19.60 21.31
N LYS A 303 18.58 19.38 19.98
CA LYS A 303 19.48 20.13 19.06
C LYS A 303 19.17 21.63 19.02
N SER A 304 17.90 21.99 19.17
CA SER A 304 17.46 23.40 19.18
C SER A 304 17.63 24.07 20.54
N GLY A 305 18.06 23.34 21.58
CA GLY A 305 18.26 23.88 22.93
C GLY A 305 16.96 24.12 23.71
N LEU A 306 15.84 23.53 23.28
CA LEU A 306 14.55 23.61 23.97
C LEU A 306 14.41 22.58 25.10
N ILE A 307 15.26 21.54 25.11
CA ILE A 307 15.40 20.58 26.20
C ILE A 307 16.89 20.41 26.50
N THR A 308 17.24 20.24 27.78
CA THR A 308 18.60 20.04 28.29
C THR A 308 18.73 18.74 29.06
#